data_AF-V7F290-F1
#
_entry.id   AF-V7F290-F1
#
_cell.length_a   1.000
_cell.length_b   1.000
_cell.length_c   1.000
_cell.angle_alpha   90.00
_cell.angle_beta   90.00
_cell.angle_gamma   90.00
#
_symmetry.space_group_name_H-M   'P 1'
#
loop_
_entity.id
_entity.type
_entity.pdbx_description
1 polymer ?
#
loop_
_entity_poly.entity_id
_entity_poly.type
_entity_poly.pdbx_seq_one_letter_code
_entity_poly.pdbx_strand_id
1 'polypeptide(L)'
;MQERIMTAQAAYATLAGSVGELEAQVRRFETWEAEKQRYQLEELPPGILMYRLKAGMENGEPPHKICANCYNKGIKSLLHNRGQANGLTHWRCHSCGFDEKTGTFITPQRGNRGGGGWMAS
;
A
#
# COMPACT_ATOMS: atom_id res chain seq x y z
N MET A 1 34.36 -20.51 38.66
CA MET A 1 34.83 -20.72 37.26
C MET A 1 33.70 -21.12 36.32
N GLN A 2 32.85 -22.10 36.67
CA GLN A 2 31.68 -22.50 35.87
C GLN A 2 30.69 -21.37 35.57
N GLU A 3 30.41 -20.51 36.56
CA GLU A 3 29.50 -19.36 36.39
C GLU A 3 29.94 -18.39 35.28
N ARG A 4 31.24 -18.08 35.20
CA ARG A 4 31.79 -17.19 34.16
C ARG A 4 31.70 -17.79 32.75
N ILE A 5 31.74 -19.12 32.64
CA ILE A 5 31.58 -19.83 31.36
C ILE A 5 30.10 -19.79 30.94
N MET A 6 29.19 -20.04 31.86
CA MET A 6 27.74 -19.96 31.60
C MET A 6 27.30 -18.55 31.21
N THR A 7 27.81 -17.51 31.91
CA THR A 7 27.50 -16.12 31.58
C THR A 7 28.05 -15.73 30.21
N ALA A 8 29.25 -16.19 29.86
CA ALA A 8 29.83 -15.96 28.55
C ALA A 8 29.01 -16.65 27.45
N GLN A 9 28.62 -17.91 27.63
CA GLN A 9 27.78 -18.64 26.68
C GLN A 9 26.42 -17.97 26.46
N ALA A 10 25.78 -17.51 27.54
CA ALA A 10 24.51 -16.77 27.45
C ALA A 10 24.69 -15.45 26.68
N ALA A 11 25.75 -14.69 26.95
CA ALA A 11 26.05 -13.46 26.22
C ALA A 11 26.33 -13.71 24.73
N TYR A 12 27.08 -14.77 24.41
CA TYR A 12 27.33 -15.19 23.01
C TYR A 12 26.04 -15.58 22.30
N ALA A 13 25.14 -16.33 22.95
CA ALA A 13 23.86 -16.71 22.36
C ALA A 13 22.99 -15.48 22.06
N THR A 14 22.91 -14.52 22.99
CA THR A 14 22.20 -13.25 22.77
C THR A 14 22.80 -12.46 21.62
N LEU A 15 24.14 -12.32 21.58
CA LEU A 15 24.82 -11.58 20.52
C LEU A 15 24.62 -12.24 19.16
N ALA A 16 24.76 -13.56 19.06
CA ALA A 16 24.50 -14.31 17.84
C ALA A 16 23.05 -14.17 17.36
N GLY A 17 22.09 -14.16 18.30
CA GLY A 17 20.69 -13.87 18.01
C GLY A 17 20.48 -12.47 17.41
N SER A 18 21.08 -11.45 18.04
CA SER A 18 21.01 -10.07 17.53
C SER A 18 21.68 -9.91 16.16
N VAL A 19 22.81 -10.58 15.90
CA VAL A 19 23.45 -10.58 14.58
C VAL A 19 22.53 -11.17 13.53
N GLY A 20 21.91 -12.33 13.80
CA GLY A 20 20.97 -12.95 12.87
C GLY A 20 19.74 -12.08 12.60
N GLU A 21 19.22 -11.39 13.61
CA GLU A 21 18.12 -10.44 13.44
C GLU A 21 18.52 -9.25 12.56
N LEU A 22 19.70 -8.67 12.79
CA LEU A 22 20.22 -7.56 12.00
C LEU A 22 20.50 -7.98 10.55
N GLU A 23 21.09 -9.14 10.31
CA GLU A 23 21.30 -9.68 8.97
C GLU A 23 19.97 -9.88 8.23
N ALA A 24 18.94 -10.38 8.93
CA ALA A 24 17.59 -10.50 8.37
C ALA A 24 17.00 -9.13 8.03
N GLN A 25 17.19 -8.12 8.89
CA GLN A 25 16.76 -6.75 8.61
C GLN A 25 17.46 -6.16 7.39
N VAL A 26 18.79 -6.32 7.27
CA VAL A 26 19.58 -5.86 6.11
C VAL A 26 19.05 -6.49 4.83
N ARG A 27 18.87 -7.81 4.79
CA ARG A 27 18.35 -8.51 3.62
C ARG A 27 16.97 -8.01 3.19
N ARG A 28 16.08 -7.70 4.16
CA ARG A 28 14.78 -7.10 3.84
C ARG A 28 14.92 -5.72 3.21
N PHE A 29 15.82 -4.88 3.73
CA PHE A 29 16.06 -3.55 3.16
C PHE A 29 16.61 -3.64 1.75
N GLU A 30 17.62 -4.49 1.51
CA GLU A 30 18.18 -4.71 0.17
C GLU A 30 17.11 -5.20 -0.83
N THR A 31 16.28 -6.15 -0.41
CA THR A 31 15.17 -6.66 -1.23
C THR A 31 14.18 -5.55 -1.57
N TRP A 32 13.84 -4.70 -0.59
CA TRP A 32 12.96 -3.56 -0.82
C TRP A 32 13.57 -2.52 -1.76
N GLU A 33 14.85 -2.19 -1.60
CA GLU A 33 15.56 -1.22 -2.43
C GLU A 33 15.59 -1.64 -3.92
N ALA A 34 15.66 -2.94 -4.20
CA ALA A 34 15.53 -3.48 -5.55
C ALA A 34 14.08 -3.41 -6.05
N GLU A 35 13.13 -3.89 -5.25
CA GLU A 35 11.70 -3.93 -5.60
C GLU A 35 11.14 -2.52 -5.88
N LYS A 36 11.54 -1.52 -5.09
CA LYS A 36 11.00 -0.16 -5.18
C LYS A 36 11.30 0.53 -6.52
N GLN A 37 12.35 0.09 -7.24
CA GLN A 37 12.73 0.63 -8.56
C GLN A 37 11.69 0.32 -9.64
N ARG A 38 10.87 -0.73 -9.43
CA ARG A 38 9.78 -1.13 -10.32
C ARG A 38 8.60 -0.16 -10.29
N TYR A 39 8.56 0.75 -9.31
CA TYR A 39 7.44 1.64 -9.08
C TYR A 39 7.79 3.09 -9.43
N GLN A 40 6.78 3.86 -9.83
CA GLN A 40 6.86 5.29 -10.07
C GLN A 40 5.79 6.02 -9.24
N LEU A 41 6.12 7.21 -8.76
CA LEU A 41 5.18 8.08 -8.06
C LEU A 41 4.14 8.59 -9.06
N GLU A 42 2.88 8.54 -8.66
CA GLU A 42 1.71 8.97 -9.42
C GLU A 42 0.87 9.86 -8.50
N GLU A 43 0.55 11.06 -8.97
CA GLU A 43 -0.38 11.96 -8.30
C GLU A 43 -1.77 11.81 -8.92
N LEU A 44 -2.77 11.61 -8.07
CA LEU A 44 -4.17 11.53 -8.46
C LEU A 44 -4.96 12.70 -7.84
N PRO A 45 -5.94 13.28 -8.55
CA PRO A 45 -6.81 14.29 -7.96
C PRO A 45 -7.48 13.77 -6.68
N PRO A 46 -7.62 14.58 -5.61
CA PRO A 46 -7.33 16.01 -5.50
C PRO A 46 -5.89 16.38 -5.05
N GLY A 47 -4.90 15.51 -5.22
CA GLY A 47 -3.51 15.70 -4.74
C GLY A 47 -2.99 14.50 -3.93
N ILE A 48 -3.57 13.33 -4.13
CA ILE A 48 -3.25 12.10 -3.44
C ILE A 48 -2.09 11.40 -4.15
N LEU A 49 -1.05 11.06 -3.39
CA LEU A 49 0.15 10.40 -3.91
C LEU A 49 0.09 8.88 -3.72
N MET A 50 0.34 8.14 -4.79
CA MET A 50 0.42 6.67 -4.81
C MET A 50 1.59 6.23 -5.67
N TYR A 51 2.08 5.00 -5.48
CA TYR A 51 3.07 4.43 -6.39
C TYR A 51 2.42 3.42 -7.31
N ARG A 52 2.58 3.57 -8.62
CA ARG A 52 2.10 2.64 -9.63
C ARG A 52 3.27 1.81 -10.16
N LEU A 53 3.00 0.55 -10.48
CA LEU A 53 3.95 -0.31 -11.18
C LEU A 53 4.26 0.27 -12.58
N LYS A 54 5.56 0.40 -12.91
CA LYS A 54 6.01 0.88 -14.22
C LYS A 54 5.61 -0.12 -15.31
N ALA A 55 5.27 0.39 -16.49
CA ALA A 55 5.02 -0.47 -17.65
C ALA A 55 6.29 -1.22 -18.04
N GLY A 56 6.18 -2.52 -18.34
CA GLY A 56 7.31 -3.42 -18.62
C GLY A 56 7.99 -4.01 -17.39
N MET A 57 7.63 -3.58 -16.18
CA MET A 57 8.15 -4.11 -14.90
C MET A 57 7.13 -4.97 -14.16
N GLU A 58 6.09 -5.44 -14.87
CA GLU A 58 4.98 -6.20 -14.32
C GLU A 58 5.43 -7.54 -13.76
N ASN A 59 6.36 -8.22 -14.43
CA ASN A 59 6.82 -9.55 -14.06
C ASN A 59 5.67 -10.55 -13.82
N GLY A 60 4.62 -10.48 -14.64
CA GLY A 60 3.41 -11.29 -14.51
C GLY A 60 2.38 -10.77 -13.49
N GLU A 61 2.68 -9.69 -12.76
CA GLU A 61 1.72 -9.07 -11.84
C GLU A 61 0.71 -8.20 -12.61
N PRO A 62 -0.58 -8.18 -12.22
CA PRO A 62 -1.54 -7.26 -12.81
C PRO A 62 -1.19 -5.81 -12.47
N PRO A 63 -1.64 -4.82 -13.27
CA PRO A 63 -1.46 -3.41 -12.96
C PRO A 63 -2.04 -3.06 -11.58
N HIS A 64 -1.19 -2.60 -10.67
CA HIS A 64 -1.58 -2.27 -9.31
C HIS A 64 -0.89 -1.00 -8.81
N LYS A 65 -1.43 -0.47 -7.72
CA LYS A 65 -0.90 0.68 -6.98
C LYS A 65 -0.53 0.24 -5.57
N ILE A 66 0.50 0.85 -5.00
CA ILE A 66 0.93 0.66 -3.62
C ILE A 66 0.90 1.98 -2.85
N CYS A 67 0.71 1.87 -1.54
CA CYS A 67 0.56 3.02 -0.66
C CYS A 67 1.87 3.80 -0.55
N ALA A 68 1.84 5.12 -0.77
CA ALA A 68 3.01 5.98 -0.63
C ALA A 68 3.60 5.98 0.80
N ASN A 69 2.75 5.94 1.83
CA ASN A 69 3.22 5.87 3.22
C ASN A 69 3.96 4.54 3.51
N CYS A 70 3.41 3.42 3.05
CA CYS A 70 4.06 2.11 3.23
C CYS A 70 5.34 2.00 2.39
N TYR A 71 5.33 2.54 1.18
CA TYR A 71 6.51 2.61 0.31
C TYR A 71 7.67 3.32 1.01
N ASN A 72 7.42 4.48 1.61
CA ASN A 72 8.45 5.24 2.33
C ASN A 72 8.94 4.53 3.60
N LYS A 73 8.19 3.56 4.12
CA LYS A 73 8.55 2.72 5.28
C LYS A 73 9.24 1.41 4.91
N GLY A 74 9.49 1.15 3.63
CA GLY A 74 10.11 -0.10 3.20
C GLY A 74 9.14 -1.29 3.06
N ILE A 75 7.84 -1.02 2.93
CA ILE A 75 6.81 -2.05 2.96
C ILE A 75 5.98 -2.02 1.67
N LYS A 76 6.01 -3.11 0.89
CA LYS A 76 5.10 -3.31 -0.24
C LYS A 76 3.68 -3.52 0.28
N SER A 77 2.83 -2.50 0.20
CA SER A 77 1.41 -2.61 0.57
C SER A 77 0.50 -2.20 -0.58
N LEU A 78 -0.24 -3.18 -1.10
CA LEU A 78 -1.18 -3.00 -2.20
C LEU A 78 -2.37 -2.13 -1.77
N LEU A 79 -2.69 -1.12 -2.58
CA LEU A 79 -3.90 -0.33 -2.43
C LEU A 79 -5.07 -1.05 -3.07
N HIS A 80 -6.12 -1.26 -2.27
CA HIS A 80 -7.33 -1.94 -2.70
C HIS A 80 -8.40 -0.92 -3.08
N ASN A 81 -9.01 -1.09 -4.25
CA ASN A 81 -10.18 -0.32 -4.64
C ASN A 81 -11.41 -0.90 -3.90
N ARG A 82 -12.06 -0.07 -3.07
CA ARG A 82 -13.24 -0.43 -2.26
C ARG A 82 -14.56 -0.13 -2.95
N GLY A 83 -14.52 0.52 -4.11
CA GLY A 83 -15.70 0.90 -4.88
C GLY A 83 -15.50 2.22 -5.60
N GLN A 84 -16.40 2.47 -6.55
CA GLN A 84 -16.46 3.71 -7.31
C GLN A 84 -17.87 4.28 -7.26
N ALA A 85 -17.98 5.58 -6.96
CA ALA A 85 -19.26 6.29 -6.92
C ALA A 85 -19.07 7.76 -7.28
N ASN A 86 -19.98 8.31 -8.10
CA ASN A 86 -19.98 9.72 -8.50
C ASN A 86 -18.61 10.21 -9.02
N GLY A 87 -17.93 9.40 -9.85
CA GLY A 87 -16.61 9.72 -10.41
C GLY A 87 -15.43 9.61 -9.44
N LEU A 88 -15.67 9.20 -8.19
CA LEU A 88 -14.64 9.00 -7.17
C LEU A 88 -14.35 7.51 -6.98
N THR A 89 -13.06 7.16 -6.91
CA THR A 89 -12.58 5.82 -6.55
C THR A 89 -12.09 5.82 -5.12
N HIS A 90 -12.57 4.87 -4.32
CA HIS A 90 -12.17 4.71 -2.93
C HIS A 90 -11.01 3.73 -2.81
N TRP A 91 -9.89 4.18 -2.24
CA TRP A 91 -8.71 3.36 -2.03
C TRP A 91 -8.46 3.10 -0.56
N ARG A 92 -8.06 1.87 -0.24
CA ARG A 92 -7.69 1.48 1.12
C ARG A 92 -6.36 0.71 1.17
N CYS A 93 -5.52 1.09 2.14
CA CYS A 93 -4.34 0.34 2.55
C CYS A 93 -4.63 -0.41 3.85
N HIS A 94 -4.45 -1.73 3.84
CA HIS A 94 -4.64 -2.54 5.04
C HIS A 94 -3.46 -2.48 6.02
N SER A 95 -2.28 -2.03 5.58
CA SER A 95 -1.08 -1.96 6.42
C SER A 95 -1.05 -0.72 7.31
N CYS A 96 -1.35 0.46 6.76
CA CYS A 96 -1.24 1.73 7.50
C CYS A 96 -2.58 2.42 7.76
N GLY A 97 -3.69 1.89 7.24
CA GLY A 97 -5.02 2.46 7.40
C GLY A 97 -5.33 3.65 6.48
N PHE A 98 -4.49 3.94 5.48
CA PHE A 98 -4.79 4.93 4.45
C PHE A 98 -6.14 4.59 3.78
N ASP A 99 -7.05 5.56 3.73
CA ASP A 99 -8.45 5.36 3.34
C ASP A 99 -8.95 6.67 2.72
N GLU A 100 -8.73 6.84 1.41
CA GLU A 100 -8.96 8.11 0.70
C GLU A 100 -9.62 7.90 -0.66
N LYS A 101 -10.25 8.96 -1.17
CA LYS A 101 -10.91 8.95 -2.48
C LYS A 101 -10.12 9.75 -3.51
N THR A 102 -10.01 9.22 -4.72
CA THR A 102 -9.37 9.90 -5.85
C THR A 102 -10.33 10.08 -7.02
N GLY A 103 -10.05 11.05 -7.88
CA GLY A 103 -10.83 11.37 -9.07
C GLY A 103 -11.57 12.69 -8.94
N THR A 104 -12.55 12.91 -9.80
CA THR A 104 -13.34 14.13 -9.83
C THR A 104 -14.79 13.80 -9.51
N PHE A 105 -15.38 14.55 -8.58
CA PHE A 105 -16.78 14.35 -8.26
C PHE A 105 -17.65 14.72 -9.46
N ILE A 106 -18.44 13.77 -9.92
CA ILE A 106 -19.42 13.96 -10.97
C ILE A 106 -20.79 13.98 -10.29
N THR A 107 -21.46 15.13 -10.37
CA THR A 107 -22.83 15.27 -9.85
C THR A 107 -23.72 14.27 -10.57
N PRO A 108 -24.39 13.34 -9.85
CA PRO A 108 -25.29 12.40 -10.49
C PRO A 108 -26.40 13.18 -11.18
N GLN A 109 -26.48 13.03 -12.50
CA GLN A 109 -27.51 13.68 -13.30
C GLN A 109 -28.85 13.08 -12.85
N ARG A 110 -29.65 13.85 -12.10
CA ARG A 110 -31.02 13.47 -11.80
C ARG A 110 -31.71 13.33 -13.16
N GLY A 111 -31.87 12.10 -13.62
CA GLY A 111 -32.68 11.79 -14.78
C GLY A 111 -34.00 12.52 -14.61
N ASN A 112 -34.34 13.35 -15.58
CA ASN A 112 -35.57 14.12 -15.61
C ASN A 112 -36.73 13.13 -15.43
N ARG A 113 -37.23 12.97 -14.20
CA ARG A 113 -38.48 12.25 -13.92
C ARG A 113 -39.58 13.16 -14.46
N GLY A 114 -39.73 13.16 -15.78
CA GLY A 114 -40.87 13.76 -16.46
C GLY A 114 -42.12 13.20 -15.82
N GLY A 115 -42.91 14.10 -15.24
CA GLY A 115 -44.16 13.78 -14.60
C GLY A 115 -45.11 13.12 -15.59
N GLY A 116 -45.21 11.80 -15.54
CA GLY A 116 -46.34 11.06 -16.10
C GLY A 116 -47.51 11.23 -15.14
N GLY A 117 -48.44 12.14 -15.50
CA GLY A 117 -49.68 12.35 -14.78
C GLY A 117 -50.52 11.07 -14.76
N TRP A 118 -50.92 10.66 -13.56
CA TRP A 118 -51.95 9.64 -13.35
C TRP A 118 -53.30 10.27 -13.68
N MET A 119 -53.81 10.04 -14.90
CA MET A 119 -55.22 10.28 -15.20
C MET A 119 -56.01 9.03 -14.81
N ALA A 120 -56.78 9.16 -13.73
CA ALA A 120 -57.85 8.24 -13.38
C ALA A 120 -59.02 8.44 -14.34
N SER A 121 -59.56 7.36 -14.90
CA SER A 121 -60.86 7.29 -15.55
C SER A 121 -61.46 5.91 -15.29
#